data_AF-A0A0M9ZQG1-F1
#
_entry.id   AF-A0A0M9ZQG1-F1
#
_cell.length_a   1.000
_cell.length_b   1.000
_cell.length_c   1.000
_cell.angle_alpha   90.00
_cell.angle_beta   90.00
_cell.angle_gamma   90.00
#
_symmetry.space_group_name_H-M   'P 1'
#
loop_
_entity.id
_entity.type
_entity.pdbx_description
1 polymer ?
#
loop_
_entity_poly.entity_id
_entity_poly.type
_entity_poly.pdbx_seq_one_letter_code
_entity_poly.pdbx_strand_id
1 'polypeptide(L)'
;DDDKQFQDARIIFVDTEASNWTFDPVRKQYYWHRFFSHQPDLNYENPAVQEEILAALRFWLDLGIDGFRLDAVPYLYQAEGTNCENLPRTHEFLRRVRREIDAMYPDTVLLAEANQWPEDVVDYFGDFQSGGDECHMAF
;
A
#
# COMPACT_ATOMS: atom_id res chain seq x y z
N ASP A 1 -20.26 -1.17 13.87
CA ASP A 1 -20.08 -1.79 12.55
C ASP A 1 -20.97 -1.04 11.59
N ASP A 2 -20.44 0.09 11.16
CA ASP A 2 -21.08 1.02 10.24
C ASP A 2 -20.02 1.46 9.21
N ASP A 3 -20.48 2.19 8.20
CA ASP A 3 -19.72 2.66 7.05
C ASP A 3 -19.24 4.12 7.20
N LYS A 4 -19.08 4.59 8.46
CA LYS A 4 -18.90 6.01 8.75
C LYS A 4 -17.46 6.45 8.95
N GLN A 5 -16.51 5.51 8.96
CA GLN A 5 -15.10 5.84 9.11
C GLN A 5 -14.50 6.33 7.79
N PHE A 6 -13.49 7.19 7.86
CA PHE A 6 -12.70 7.67 6.70
C PHE A 6 -13.51 8.40 5.63
N GLN A 7 -14.46 9.25 6.03
CA GLN A 7 -15.36 9.96 5.10
C GLN A 7 -14.66 10.91 4.12
N ASP A 8 -13.45 11.36 4.45
CA ASP A 8 -12.65 12.25 3.60
C ASP A 8 -11.89 11.48 2.49
N ALA A 9 -11.90 10.15 2.53
CA ALA A 9 -11.34 9.32 1.46
C ALA A 9 -12.30 9.32 0.26
N ARG A 10 -11.78 9.74 -0.89
CA ARG A 10 -12.53 9.71 -2.15
C ARG A 10 -12.85 8.28 -2.60
N ILE A 11 -13.93 8.12 -3.35
CA ILE A 11 -14.24 6.90 -4.08
C ILE A 11 -13.47 6.92 -5.41
N ILE A 12 -12.67 5.89 -5.68
CA ILE A 12 -11.82 5.85 -6.88
C ILE A 12 -12.64 5.49 -8.14
N PHE A 13 -13.47 4.46 -8.05
CA PHE A 13 -14.32 3.99 -9.16
C PHE A 13 -15.75 4.47 -9.03
N VAL A 14 -15.97 5.78 -9.15
CA VAL A 14 -17.28 6.43 -8.99
C VAL A 14 -18.34 5.99 -10.00
N ASP A 15 -17.94 5.34 -11.09
CA ASP A 15 -18.82 4.77 -12.09
C ASP A 15 -19.40 3.41 -11.70
N THR A 16 -18.77 2.73 -10.73
CA THR A 16 -19.10 1.36 -10.34
C THR A 16 -19.42 1.22 -8.84
N GLU A 17 -18.71 1.96 -7.99
CA GLU A 17 -18.79 1.88 -6.52
C GLU A 17 -19.44 3.14 -5.94
N ALA A 18 -20.30 2.95 -4.94
CA ALA A 18 -20.99 4.05 -4.25
C ALA A 18 -20.40 4.36 -2.86
N SER A 19 -19.50 3.50 -2.36
CA SER A 19 -18.88 3.59 -1.04
C SER A 19 -17.54 2.86 -1.04
N ASN A 20 -16.64 3.22 -0.12
CA ASN A 20 -15.43 2.46 0.20
C ASN A 20 -15.69 1.39 1.29
N TRP A 21 -16.94 1.24 1.73
CA TRP A 21 -17.38 0.24 2.70
C TRP A 21 -18.44 -0.66 2.08
N THR A 22 -18.24 -1.97 2.18
CA THR A 22 -19.23 -2.98 1.78
C THR A 22 -19.59 -3.86 2.98
N PHE A 23 -20.88 -4.12 3.15
CA PHE A 23 -21.37 -5.05 4.18
C PHE A 23 -21.27 -6.50 3.68
N ASP A 24 -20.53 -7.34 4.39
CA ASP A 24 -20.53 -8.78 4.15
C ASP A 24 -21.71 -9.44 4.89
N PRO A 25 -22.69 -10.02 4.16
CA PRO A 25 -23.84 -10.67 4.77
C PRO A 25 -23.51 -11.97 5.51
N VAL A 26 -22.33 -12.59 5.27
CA VAL A 26 -21.92 -13.81 5.98
C VAL A 26 -21.30 -13.46 7.32
N ARG A 27 -20.29 -12.59 7.33
CA ARG A 27 -19.63 -12.12 8.55
C ARG A 27 -20.49 -11.15 9.37
N LYS A 28 -21.51 -10.55 8.76
CA LYS A 28 -22.37 -9.50 9.34
C LYS A 28 -21.60 -8.25 9.74
N GLN A 29 -20.60 -7.89 8.94
CA GLN A 29 -19.71 -6.76 9.21
C GLN A 29 -19.40 -5.99 7.93
N TYR A 30 -19.13 -4.69 8.07
CA TYR A 30 -18.55 -3.90 7.00
C TYR A 30 -17.05 -4.16 6.87
N TYR A 31 -16.56 -4.11 5.64
CA TYR A 31 -15.13 -4.11 5.34
C TYR A 31 -14.79 -2.97 4.37
N TRP A 32 -13.55 -2.51 4.48
CA TRP A 32 -13.00 -1.43 3.67
C TRP A 32 -12.48 -1.96 2.34
N HIS A 33 -12.72 -1.22 1.26
CA HIS A 33 -12.14 -1.43 -0.05
C HIS A 33 -11.93 -0.07 -0.75
N ARG A 34 -10.74 0.16 -1.31
CA ARG A 34 -10.43 1.38 -2.07
C ARG A 34 -10.81 1.31 -3.54
N PHE A 35 -10.87 0.10 -4.04
CA PHE A 35 -11.18 -0.23 -5.42
C PHE A 35 -12.52 -0.94 -5.46
N PHE A 36 -12.63 -2.06 -6.16
CA PHE A 36 -13.88 -2.80 -6.21
C PHE A 36 -14.20 -3.48 -4.87
N SER A 37 -15.48 -3.60 -4.57
CA SER A 37 -15.99 -4.30 -3.38
C SER A 37 -15.51 -5.75 -3.26
N HIS A 38 -15.12 -6.42 -4.35
CA HIS A 38 -14.52 -7.76 -4.32
C HIS A 38 -13.00 -7.77 -4.07
N GLN A 39 -12.38 -6.61 -3.88
CA GLN A 39 -10.97 -6.41 -3.54
C GLN A 39 -10.88 -5.77 -2.15
N PRO A 40 -11.13 -6.53 -1.06
CA PRO A 40 -11.03 -6.00 0.29
C PRO A 40 -9.58 -5.57 0.59
N ASP A 41 -9.43 -4.39 1.19
CA ASP A 41 -8.13 -3.88 1.59
C ASP A 41 -7.56 -4.69 2.76
N LEU A 42 -6.24 -4.95 2.69
CA LEU A 42 -5.52 -5.53 3.81
C LEU A 42 -5.28 -4.48 4.91
N ASN A 43 -5.40 -4.90 6.16
CA ASN A 43 -5.18 -4.01 7.31
C ASN A 43 -3.69 -3.98 7.72
N TYR A 44 -2.93 -3.01 7.20
CA TYR A 44 -1.51 -2.84 7.52
C TYR A 44 -1.23 -2.33 8.95
N GLU A 45 -2.25 -1.95 9.73
CA GLU A 45 -2.09 -1.73 11.18
C GLU A 45 -1.79 -3.03 11.93
N ASN A 46 -2.19 -4.17 11.36
CA ASN A 46 -1.91 -5.47 11.94
C ASN A 46 -0.48 -5.91 11.57
N PRO A 47 0.43 -6.07 12.55
CA PRO A 47 1.79 -6.53 12.27
C PRO A 47 1.83 -7.88 11.55
N ALA A 48 0.85 -8.77 11.80
CA ALA A 48 0.78 -10.04 11.09
C ALA A 48 0.61 -9.86 9.57
N VAL A 49 -0.19 -8.88 9.13
CA VAL A 49 -0.34 -8.56 7.70
C VAL A 49 0.99 -8.10 7.10
N GLN A 50 1.73 -7.25 7.81
CA GLN A 50 3.04 -6.79 7.37
C GLN A 50 4.04 -7.94 7.20
N GLU A 51 4.09 -8.87 8.16
CA GLU A 51 4.95 -10.06 8.07
C GLU A 51 4.56 -10.99 6.93
N GLU A 52 3.26 -11.20 6.69
CA GLU A 52 2.77 -12.02 5.58
C GLU A 52 3.11 -11.39 4.22
N ILE A 53 3.02 -10.06 4.08
CA ILE A 53 3.45 -9.36 2.86
C ILE A 53 4.95 -9.54 2.64
N LEU A 54 5.78 -9.36 3.66
CA LEU A 54 7.23 -9.59 3.56
C LEU A 54 7.56 -11.05 3.26
N ALA A 55 6.80 -12.01 3.79
CA ALA A 55 6.92 -13.42 3.44
C ALA A 55 6.56 -13.68 1.97
N ALA A 56 5.50 -13.06 1.46
CA ALA A 56 5.12 -13.17 0.05
C ALA A 56 6.18 -12.57 -0.89
N LEU A 57 6.75 -11.42 -0.55
CA LEU A 57 7.85 -10.82 -1.31
C LEU A 57 9.06 -11.77 -1.35
N ARG A 58 9.50 -12.27 -0.20
CA ARG A 58 10.60 -13.25 -0.11
C ARG A 58 10.34 -14.50 -0.93
N PHE A 59 9.13 -15.07 -0.83
CA PHE A 59 8.77 -16.27 -1.59
C PHE A 59 9.02 -16.11 -3.09
N TRP A 60 8.62 -14.97 -3.67
CA TRP A 60 8.83 -14.75 -5.10
C TRP A 60 10.29 -14.43 -5.44
N LEU A 61 11.01 -13.71 -4.59
CA LEU A 61 12.45 -13.45 -4.80
C LEU A 61 13.28 -14.73 -4.69
N ASP A 62 12.92 -15.64 -3.78
CA ASP A 62 13.53 -16.97 -3.66
C ASP A 62 13.35 -17.81 -4.94
N LEU A 63 12.31 -17.53 -5.73
CA LEU A 63 12.08 -18.14 -7.05
C LEU A 63 12.84 -17.44 -8.19
N GLY A 64 13.50 -16.30 -7.92
CA GLY A 64 14.42 -15.64 -8.83
C GLY A 64 13.81 -14.54 -9.71
N ILE A 65 12.74 -13.86 -9.27
CA ILE A 65 12.32 -12.63 -9.95
C ILE A 65 13.24 -11.45 -9.57
N ASP A 66 13.42 -10.51 -10.49
CA ASP A 66 14.37 -9.39 -10.31
C ASP A 66 13.78 -8.17 -9.55
N GLY A 67 12.51 -8.22 -9.16
CA GLY A 67 11.87 -7.07 -8.53
C GLY A 67 10.35 -7.10 -8.52
N PHE A 68 9.78 -6.03 -7.96
CA PHE A 68 8.34 -5.86 -7.85
C PHE A 68 7.89 -4.50 -8.37
N ARG A 69 6.74 -4.53 -9.04
CA ARG A 69 5.84 -3.39 -9.06
C ARG A 69 4.94 -3.47 -7.83
N LEU A 70 5.10 -2.51 -6.93
CA LEU A 70 4.27 -2.38 -5.73
C LEU A 70 3.00 -1.64 -6.12
N ASP A 71 1.94 -2.41 -6.34
CA ASP A 71 0.63 -1.92 -6.74
C ASP A 71 -0.06 -1.16 -5.61
N ALA A 72 -0.77 -0.07 -5.94
CA ALA A 72 -1.67 0.61 -5.02
C ALA A 72 -0.99 1.10 -3.72
N VAL A 73 0.33 1.37 -3.75
CA VAL A 73 1.08 1.75 -2.56
C VAL A 73 0.60 3.02 -1.85
N PRO A 74 -0.04 4.02 -2.49
CA PRO A 74 -0.63 5.14 -1.76
C PRO A 74 -1.65 4.77 -0.70
N TYR A 75 -2.26 3.59 -0.78
CA TYR A 75 -3.50 3.27 -0.09
C TYR A 75 -3.36 2.31 1.10
N LEU A 76 -2.14 1.93 1.48
CA LEU A 76 -1.89 0.86 2.47
C LEU A 76 -2.47 1.14 3.87
N TYR A 77 -2.46 2.40 4.31
CA TYR A 77 -2.92 2.82 5.64
C TYR A 77 -4.10 3.79 5.55
N GLN A 78 -4.98 3.74 6.56
CA GLN A 78 -6.14 4.62 6.68
C GLN A 78 -6.08 5.40 8.00
N ALA A 79 -6.52 6.67 7.98
CA ALA A 79 -6.56 7.53 9.16
C ALA A 79 -7.72 8.53 9.08
N GLU A 80 -8.43 8.71 10.19
CA GLU A 80 -9.53 9.68 10.27
C GLU A 80 -9.04 11.11 10.03
N GLY A 81 -9.85 11.92 9.34
CA GLY A 81 -9.51 13.30 8.99
C GLY A 81 -8.46 13.43 7.88
N THR A 82 -8.21 12.37 7.13
CA THR A 82 -7.30 12.35 5.98
C THR A 82 -7.98 11.72 4.77
N ASN A 83 -7.42 11.92 3.57
CA ASN A 83 -7.87 11.24 2.36
C ASN A 83 -7.43 9.76 2.30
N CYS A 84 -6.71 9.26 3.31
CA CYS A 84 -6.14 7.90 3.37
C CYS A 84 -5.21 7.58 2.18
N GLU A 85 -4.45 8.57 1.69
CA GLU A 85 -3.44 8.40 0.64
C GLU A 85 -2.09 8.92 1.14
N ASN A 86 -0.98 8.27 0.78
CA ASN A 86 0.39 8.69 1.08
C ASN A 86 0.67 8.97 2.56
N LEU A 87 -0.01 8.26 3.45
CA LEU A 87 0.20 8.48 4.88
C LEU A 87 1.65 8.15 5.24
N PRO A 88 2.28 8.85 6.21
CA PRO A 88 3.67 8.61 6.58
C PRO A 88 3.99 7.13 6.89
N ARG A 89 3.00 6.40 7.42
CA ARG A 89 3.11 4.97 7.75
C ARG A 89 3.26 4.08 6.51
N THR A 90 2.68 4.47 5.37
CA THR A 90 2.92 3.82 4.07
C THR A 90 4.41 3.83 3.76
N HIS A 91 5.02 5.02 3.79
CA HIS A 91 6.44 5.21 3.51
C HIS A 91 7.34 4.50 4.55
N GLU A 92 6.98 4.52 5.83
CA GLU A 92 7.68 3.75 6.86
C GLU A 92 7.70 2.24 6.57
N PHE A 93 6.57 1.69 6.16
CA PHE A 93 6.48 0.28 5.79
C PHE A 93 7.29 -0.01 4.51
N LEU A 94 7.24 0.87 3.50
CA LEU A 94 8.02 0.68 2.27
C LEU A 94 9.53 0.79 2.49
N ARG A 95 10.01 1.69 3.35
CA ARG A 95 11.42 1.71 3.79
C ARG A 95 11.82 0.43 4.52
N ARG A 96 10.91 -0.13 5.34
CA ARG A 96 11.14 -1.45 5.95
C ARG A 96 11.28 -2.53 4.89
N VAL A 97 10.37 -2.58 3.91
CA VAL A 97 10.43 -3.51 2.78
C VAL A 97 11.76 -3.37 2.04
N ARG A 98 12.15 -2.14 1.68
CA ARG A 98 13.41 -1.86 1.01
C ARG A 98 14.61 -2.36 1.79
N ARG A 99 14.69 -2.05 3.08
CA ARG A 99 15.79 -2.50 3.95
C ARG A 99 15.89 -4.02 4.05
N GLU A 100 14.77 -4.72 4.15
CA GLU A 100 14.76 -6.18 4.22
C GLU A 100 15.17 -6.82 2.88
N ILE A 101 14.69 -6.28 1.77
CA ILE A 101 15.05 -6.75 0.43
C ILE A 101 16.54 -6.51 0.15
N ASP A 102 17.06 -5.31 0.39
CA ASP A 102 18.48 -5.00 0.18
C ASP A 102 19.41 -5.89 1.02
N ALA A 103 18.97 -6.31 2.21
CA ALA A 103 19.76 -7.18 3.09
C ALA A 103 19.85 -8.63 2.61
N MET A 104 18.87 -9.12 1.85
CA MET A 104 18.74 -10.55 1.50
C MET A 104 18.87 -10.83 -0.01
N TYR A 105 18.47 -9.87 -0.85
CA TYR A 105 18.34 -10.01 -2.30
C TYR A 105 19.00 -8.83 -3.00
N PRO A 106 20.35 -8.79 -3.07
CA PRO A 106 21.05 -7.76 -3.82
C PRO A 106 20.56 -7.76 -5.28
N ASP A 107 20.60 -6.59 -5.92
CA ASP A 107 20.18 -6.35 -7.31
C ASP A 107 18.65 -6.42 -7.56
N THR A 108 17.82 -6.44 -6.51
CA THR A 108 16.35 -6.39 -6.64
C THR A 108 15.84 -4.96 -6.84
N VAL A 109 14.93 -4.75 -7.81
CA VAL A 109 14.30 -3.45 -8.07
C VAL A 109 12.90 -3.36 -7.45
N LEU A 110 12.59 -2.20 -6.87
CA LEU A 110 11.26 -1.85 -6.36
C LEU A 110 10.72 -0.65 -7.13
N LEU A 111 9.58 -0.85 -7.79
CA LEU A 111 8.86 0.16 -8.55
C LEU A 111 7.57 0.51 -7.79
N ALA A 112 7.48 1.71 -7.24
CA ALA A 112 6.21 2.24 -6.71
C ALA A 112 5.26 2.52 -7.87
N GLU A 113 4.05 1.97 -7.82
CA GLU A 113 2.94 2.51 -8.60
C GLU A 113 2.18 3.52 -7.75
N ALA A 114 2.46 4.80 -7.99
CA ALA A 114 1.87 5.92 -7.27
C ALA A 114 1.39 6.95 -8.29
N ASN A 115 0.29 6.64 -8.99
CA ASN A 115 -0.27 7.48 -10.05
C ASN A 115 -0.95 8.75 -9.49
N GLN A 116 -0.13 9.67 -8.99
CA GLN A 116 -0.49 10.90 -8.29
C GLN A 116 0.32 12.08 -8.84
N TRP A 117 0.24 13.24 -8.19
CA TRP A 117 1.00 14.40 -8.63
C TRP A 117 2.50 14.17 -8.45
N PRO A 118 3.36 14.68 -9.36
CA PRO A 118 4.81 14.47 -9.27
C PRO A 118 5.43 14.84 -7.92
N GLU A 119 4.91 15.88 -7.28
CA GLU A 119 5.31 16.33 -5.93
C GLU A 119 4.99 15.34 -4.81
N ASP A 120 4.02 14.43 -5.00
CA ASP A 120 3.72 13.35 -4.06
C ASP A 120 4.50 12.08 -4.43
N VAL A 121 4.63 11.79 -5.73
CA VAL A 121 5.36 10.61 -6.24
C VAL A 121 6.82 10.63 -5.81
N VAL A 122 7.43 11.81 -5.74
CA VAL A 122 8.83 12.00 -5.37
C VAL A 122 9.15 11.47 -3.97
N ASP A 123 8.17 11.45 -3.06
CA ASP A 123 8.37 10.96 -1.69
C ASP A 123 8.61 9.44 -1.64
N TYR A 124 8.18 8.68 -2.65
CA TYR A 124 8.41 7.23 -2.75
C TYR A 124 9.86 6.85 -3.03
N PHE A 125 10.74 7.79 -3.36
CA PHE A 125 12.18 7.54 -3.41
C PHE A 125 12.83 7.55 -2.01
N GLY A 126 12.15 8.09 -1.00
CA GLY A 126 12.65 8.19 0.37
C GLY A 126 13.66 9.34 0.56
N ASP A 127 14.61 9.18 1.48
CA ASP A 127 15.57 10.23 1.81
C ASP A 127 16.60 10.46 0.67
N PHE A 128 16.40 11.54 -0.07
CA PHE A 128 17.30 12.00 -1.13
C PHE A 128 18.74 12.24 -0.68
N GLN A 129 18.98 12.61 0.59
CA GLN A 129 20.34 12.87 1.08
C GLN A 129 21.15 11.59 1.19
N SER A 130 20.49 10.46 1.47
CA SER A 130 21.09 9.13 1.52
C SER A 130 21.21 8.44 0.14
N GLY A 131 20.63 9.04 -0.91
CA GLY A 131 20.52 8.43 -2.24
C GLY A 131 19.21 7.65 -2.46
N GLY A 132 18.26 7.74 -1.54
CA GLY A 132 16.95 7.08 -1.57
C GLY A 132 16.93 5.74 -0.82
N ASP A 133 16.10 5.66 0.21
CA ASP A 133 15.98 4.51 1.12
C ASP A 133 14.62 3.78 1.01
N GLU A 134 13.82 4.11 0.00
CA GLU A 134 12.49 3.52 -0.24
C GLU A 134 12.43 2.81 -1.60
N CYS A 135 11.63 3.25 -2.57
CA CYS A 135 11.56 2.61 -3.89
C CYS A 135 12.69 3.09 -4.82
N HIS A 136 13.11 2.21 -5.73
CA HIS A 136 14.15 2.51 -6.72
C HIS A 136 13.62 3.31 -7.91
N MET A 137 12.34 3.11 -8.21
CA MET A 137 11.63 3.70 -9.32
C MET A 137 10.21 4.05 -8.87
N ALA A 138 9.59 5.03 -9.52
CA ALA A 138 8.20 5.39 -9.32
C ALA A 138 7.58 5.85 -10.65
N PHE A 139 6.28 5.65 -10.81
CA PHE A 139 5.48 6.23 -11.89
C PHE A 139 4.11 6.69 -11.41
#